data_AF-A0A024VD45-F1
#
_entry.id   AF-A0A024VD45-F1
#
_cell.length_a   1.000
_cell.length_b   1.000
_cell.length_c   1.000
_cell.angle_alpha   90.00
_cell.angle_beta   90.00
_cell.angle_gamma   90.00
#
_symmetry.space_group_name_H-M   'P 1'
#
loop_
_entity.id
_entity.type
_entity.pdbx_description
1 polymer ?
#
loop_
_entity_poly.entity_id
_entity_poly.type
_entity_poly.pdbx_seq_one_letter_code
_entity_poly.pdbx_strand_id
1 'polypeptide(L)'
;MMIRMKIREADSLIDPGYRAQIYLMEWALSKEGIANDLSTLQPVNGWIRKENACSRVESITECSSISDYTKSLSAEAKVSGSYWGIASFSASTGYSSFLHEVTKRSKKTFLVKSNCVKYTIGLPPYIPWDKTTAYKNAVNELPAVFTGLDKESECPSDVYEENKTKSNCENVSLWMKFFDIYGTHIIYKI
;
A
#
# COMPACT_ATOMS: atom_id res chain seq x y z
N MET A 1 12.88 1.98 -9.34
CA MET A 1 12.01 1.58 -8.20
C MET A 1 10.56 1.87 -8.54
N MET A 2 9.80 0.83 -8.90
CA MET A 2 8.39 0.92 -9.30
C MET A 2 7.51 0.68 -8.06
N ILE A 3 6.63 1.63 -7.71
CA ILE A 3 5.82 1.56 -6.49
C ILE A 3 4.59 0.67 -6.70
N ARG A 4 4.45 -0.35 -5.83
CA ARG A 4 3.33 -1.30 -5.82
C ARG A 4 2.25 -0.85 -4.83
N MET A 5 1.20 -0.24 -5.34
CA MET A 5 -0.07 0.02 -4.63
C MET A 5 -1.15 -0.46 -5.61
N LYS A 6 -2.17 -1.26 -5.29
CA LYS A 6 -2.94 -1.96 -6.33
C LYS A 6 -4.44 -2.03 -6.02
N ILE A 7 -5.30 -1.36 -6.79
CA ILE A 7 -6.75 -1.50 -6.56
C ILE A 7 -7.30 -2.72 -7.32
N ARG A 8 -7.52 -3.80 -6.55
CA ARG A 8 -8.22 -5.08 -6.85
C ARG A 8 -7.70 -5.90 -8.05
N GLU A 9 -7.30 -7.14 -7.78
CA GLU A 9 -6.91 -8.14 -8.79
C GLU A 9 -8.03 -9.18 -8.94
N ALA A 10 -8.16 -9.81 -10.12
CA ALA A 10 -9.18 -10.86 -10.37
C ALA A 10 -9.10 -12.01 -9.34
N ASP A 11 -7.90 -12.27 -8.83
CA ASP A 11 -7.60 -13.35 -7.88
C ASP A 11 -7.50 -12.88 -6.42
N SER A 12 -7.78 -11.60 -6.12
CA SER A 12 -7.69 -11.06 -4.75
C SER A 12 -8.90 -10.21 -4.37
N LEU A 13 -9.50 -10.53 -3.22
CA LEU A 13 -10.56 -9.73 -2.60
C LEU A 13 -10.03 -8.50 -1.84
N ILE A 14 -8.72 -8.39 -1.68
CA ILE A 14 -8.02 -7.34 -0.91
C ILE A 14 -7.05 -6.62 -1.86
N ASP A 15 -6.79 -5.32 -1.66
CA ASP A 15 -5.78 -4.57 -2.43
C ASP A 15 -4.43 -5.31 -2.36
N PRO A 16 -3.87 -5.80 -3.49
CA PRO A 16 -2.62 -6.56 -3.46
C PRO A 16 -1.38 -5.71 -3.16
N GLY A 17 -1.53 -4.47 -2.69
CA GLY A 17 -0.56 -3.64 -1.99
C GLY A 17 -0.63 -3.76 -0.46
N TYR A 18 -1.64 -4.40 0.13
CA TYR A 18 -1.60 -4.79 1.55
C TYR A 18 -0.47 -5.80 1.79
N ARG A 19 0.29 -5.60 2.86
CA ARG A 19 1.53 -6.33 3.15
C ARG A 19 1.54 -6.85 4.58
N ALA A 20 2.59 -7.60 4.90
CA ALA A 20 2.75 -8.23 6.21
C ALA A 20 2.59 -7.21 7.35
N GLN A 21 2.03 -7.69 8.47
CA GLN A 21 1.79 -6.86 9.65
C GLN A 21 3.12 -6.34 10.23
N ILE A 22 3.21 -5.02 10.36
CA ILE A 22 4.37 -4.33 10.97
C ILE A 22 4.12 -4.07 12.45
N TYR A 23 2.94 -3.53 12.80
CA TYR A 23 2.60 -3.16 14.17
C TYR A 23 1.85 -4.28 14.90
N LEU A 24 2.28 -4.54 16.13
CA LEU A 24 1.54 -5.33 17.11
C LEU A 24 0.45 -4.45 17.72
N MET A 25 -0.78 -4.93 17.67
CA MET A 25 -1.92 -4.26 18.30
C MET A 25 -2.22 -4.94 19.62
N GLU A 26 -2.23 -4.16 20.69
CA GLU A 26 -2.68 -4.59 22.00
C GLU A 26 -4.17 -4.35 22.15
N TRP A 27 -4.83 -5.24 22.86
CA TRP A 27 -6.27 -5.20 23.10
C TRP A 27 -6.53 -5.42 24.58
N ALA A 28 -7.41 -4.61 25.17
CA ALA A 28 -7.71 -4.67 26.59
C ALA A 28 -9.22 -4.54 26.83
N LEU A 29 -9.75 -5.30 27.79
CA LEU A 29 -11.12 -5.13 28.29
C LEU A 29 -11.15 -4.01 29.35
N SER A 30 -10.72 -2.82 28.96
CA SER A 30 -10.64 -1.63 29.82
C SER A 30 -11.22 -0.40 29.10
N LYS A 31 -11.25 0.75 29.78
CA LYS A 31 -11.76 2.01 29.21
C LYS A 31 -10.99 2.44 27.95
N GLU A 32 -9.75 2.00 27.83
CA GLU A 32 -8.85 2.33 26.73
C GLU A 32 -9.05 1.39 25.51
N GLY A 33 -9.47 0.15 25.75
CA GLY A 33 -9.63 -0.88 24.71
C GLY A 33 -11.08 -1.20 24.32
N ILE A 34 -12.06 -0.50 24.89
CA ILE A 34 -13.48 -0.60 24.50
C ILE A 34 -13.90 0.70 23.81
N ALA A 35 -14.50 0.59 22.62
CA ALA A 35 -14.98 1.73 21.86
C ALA A 35 -16.18 2.42 22.54
N ASN A 36 -16.55 3.61 22.05
CA ASN A 36 -17.64 4.42 22.61
C ASN A 36 -19.02 3.74 22.59
N ASP A 37 -19.21 2.71 21.77
CA ASP A 37 -20.44 1.90 21.72
C ASP A 37 -20.52 0.85 22.85
N LEU A 38 -19.51 0.80 23.73
CA LEU A 38 -19.37 -0.11 24.87
C LEU A 38 -19.48 -1.60 24.53
N SER A 39 -19.35 -1.95 23.24
CA SER A 39 -19.58 -3.31 22.74
C SER A 39 -18.53 -3.75 21.71
N THR A 40 -17.80 -2.81 21.11
CA THR A 40 -16.72 -3.09 20.18
C THR A 40 -15.37 -2.96 20.88
N LEU A 41 -14.54 -3.99 20.78
CA LEU A 41 -13.14 -3.92 21.19
C LEU A 41 -12.35 -3.08 20.18
N GLN A 42 -11.47 -2.21 20.66
CA GLN A 42 -10.57 -1.39 19.85
C GLN A 42 -9.12 -1.56 20.31
N PRO A 43 -8.13 -1.38 19.42
CA PRO A 43 -6.74 -1.48 19.80
C PRO A 43 -6.39 -0.35 20.77
N VAL A 44 -5.61 -0.65 21.80
CA VAL A 44 -5.13 0.34 22.75
C VAL A 44 -4.36 1.44 21.99
N ASN A 45 -4.62 2.70 22.31
CA ASN A 45 -4.11 3.90 21.62
C ASN A 45 -4.59 4.10 20.17
N GLY A 46 -5.40 3.20 19.64
CA GLY A 46 -6.07 3.35 18.36
C GLY A 46 -7.56 3.61 18.54
N TRP A 47 -8.28 3.67 17.43
CA TRP A 47 -9.74 3.82 17.47
C TRP A 47 -10.38 3.04 16.35
N ILE A 48 -11.58 2.53 16.65
CA ILE A 48 -12.47 1.92 15.68
C ILE A 48 -13.79 2.68 15.72
N ARG A 49 -14.20 3.20 14.57
CA ARG A 49 -15.52 3.79 14.37
C ARG A 49 -16.35 2.85 13.52
N LYS A 50 -17.39 2.29 14.12
CA LYS A 50 -18.41 1.53 13.40
C LYS A 50 -19.42 2.49 12.76
N GLU A 51 -19.79 2.21 11.53
CA GLU A 51 -20.93 2.87 10.87
C GLU A 51 -22.23 2.13 11.25
N ASN A 52 -23.31 2.88 11.51
CA ASN A 52 -24.61 2.30 11.89
C ASN A 52 -25.18 1.35 10.83
N ALA A 53 -24.83 1.60 9.57
CA ALA A 53 -25.13 0.77 8.42
C ALA A 53 -23.94 0.83 7.43
N CYS A 54 -24.05 0.10 6.33
CA CYS A 54 -23.12 0.25 5.21
C CYS A 54 -23.18 1.69 4.67
N SER A 55 -22.14 2.49 4.93
CA SER A 55 -22.00 3.82 4.35
C SER A 55 -21.62 3.67 2.88
N ARG A 56 -22.59 3.96 2.00
CA ARG A 56 -22.45 3.77 0.55
C ARG A 56 -21.96 5.05 -0.10
N VAL A 57 -20.88 4.93 -0.87
CA VAL A 57 -20.36 6.01 -1.70
C VAL A 57 -20.21 5.49 -3.11
N GLU A 58 -20.91 6.11 -4.04
CA GLU A 58 -20.83 5.79 -5.46
C GLU A 58 -20.18 6.95 -6.21
N SER A 59 -19.28 6.62 -7.13
CA SER A 59 -18.65 7.61 -8.00
C SER A 59 -18.46 7.06 -9.39
N ILE A 60 -18.62 7.95 -10.36
CA ILE A 60 -18.39 7.67 -11.78
C ILE A 60 -17.37 8.69 -12.26
N THR A 61 -16.26 8.22 -12.81
CA THR A 61 -15.20 9.09 -13.36
C THR A 61 -14.90 8.66 -14.78
N GLU A 62 -14.97 9.59 -15.74
CA GLU A 62 -14.45 9.36 -17.09
C GLU A 62 -12.92 9.37 -17.01
N CYS A 63 -12.28 8.27 -17.41
CA CYS A 63 -10.83 8.13 -17.41
C CYS A 63 -10.36 8.16 -18.87
N SER A 64 -9.96 9.34 -19.33
CA SER A 64 -9.48 9.55 -20.71
C SER A 64 -7.99 9.23 -20.89
N SER A 65 -7.25 9.20 -19.78
CA SER A 65 -5.81 8.98 -19.75
C SER A 65 -5.39 8.15 -18.54
N ILE A 66 -4.16 7.62 -18.60
CA ILE A 66 -3.52 6.91 -17.48
C ILE A 66 -3.39 7.82 -16.26
N SER A 67 -3.15 9.11 -16.48
CA SER A 67 -3.12 10.11 -15.42
C SER A 67 -4.47 10.20 -14.70
N ASP A 68 -5.59 10.23 -15.42
CA ASP A 68 -6.93 10.30 -14.82
C ASP A 68 -7.24 9.06 -14.00
N TYR A 69 -6.87 7.89 -14.54
CA TYR A 69 -6.99 6.62 -13.81
C TYR A 69 -6.16 6.65 -12.52
N THR A 70 -4.88 7.02 -12.61
CA THR A 70 -3.97 7.11 -11.45
C THR A 70 -4.50 8.07 -10.39
N LYS A 71 -5.02 9.24 -10.80
CA LYS A 71 -5.62 10.21 -9.87
C LYS A 71 -6.84 9.63 -9.15
N SER A 72 -7.69 8.88 -9.86
CA SER A 72 -8.84 8.21 -9.25
C SER A 72 -8.42 7.15 -8.23
N LEU A 73 -7.31 6.45 -8.47
CA LEU A 73 -6.73 5.49 -7.51
C LEU A 73 -6.11 6.17 -6.29
N SER A 74 -5.34 7.25 -6.50
CA SER A 74 -4.71 8.03 -5.43
C SER A 74 -5.72 8.72 -4.50
N ALA A 75 -6.98 8.87 -4.91
CA ALA A 75 -8.03 9.39 -4.04
C ALA A 75 -8.36 8.43 -2.87
N GLU A 76 -8.16 7.13 -3.05
CA GLU A 76 -8.41 6.08 -2.06
C GLU A 76 -7.17 5.77 -1.23
N ALA A 77 -6.00 5.80 -1.85
CA ALA A 77 -4.73 5.54 -1.20
C ALA A 77 -3.87 6.82 -1.19
N LYS A 78 -4.05 7.63 -0.14
CA LYS A 78 -3.32 8.89 0.05
C LYS A 78 -2.11 8.67 0.95
N VAL A 79 -0.94 9.08 0.47
CA VAL A 79 0.28 9.12 1.27
C VAL A 79 0.37 10.48 1.97
N SER A 80 0.61 10.49 3.28
CA SER A 80 0.93 11.71 4.01
C SER A 80 2.38 12.12 3.73
N GLY A 81 2.59 13.22 3.01
CA GLY A 81 3.92 13.75 2.68
C GLY A 81 4.02 14.22 1.22
N SER A 82 4.99 15.08 0.92
CA SER A 82 5.16 15.71 -0.39
C SER A 82 5.84 14.84 -1.45
N TYR A 83 6.05 13.54 -1.20
CA TYR A 83 6.59 12.61 -2.21
C TYR A 83 5.49 12.25 -3.23
N TRP A 84 5.19 13.23 -4.08
CA TRP A 84 4.27 13.09 -5.19
C TRP A 84 4.80 12.06 -6.21
N GLY A 85 4.10 10.94 -6.33
CA GLY A 85 3.89 10.31 -7.64
C GLY A 85 5.01 9.50 -8.27
N ILE A 86 5.84 8.77 -7.50
CA ILE A 86 6.69 7.75 -8.13
C ILE A 86 5.81 6.57 -8.56
N ALA A 87 5.34 6.57 -9.80
CA ALA A 87 4.73 5.41 -10.50
C ALA A 87 3.75 4.56 -9.66
N SER A 88 2.99 5.15 -8.73
CA SER A 88 2.04 4.44 -7.89
C SER A 88 1.05 3.68 -8.78
N PHE A 89 0.71 2.47 -8.40
CA PHE A 89 -0.21 1.59 -9.14
C PHE A 89 0.25 1.06 -10.49
N SER A 90 1.39 1.50 -11.02
CA SER A 90 1.91 1.06 -12.33
C SER A 90 2.16 -0.45 -12.44
N ALA A 91 2.50 -1.09 -11.33
CA ALA A 91 2.73 -2.53 -11.24
C ALA A 91 1.44 -3.37 -11.04
N SER A 92 0.26 -2.74 -11.02
CA SER A 92 -1.02 -3.45 -10.87
C SER A 92 -1.55 -4.00 -12.20
N THR A 93 -2.26 -5.13 -12.16
CA THR A 93 -2.93 -5.68 -13.35
C THR A 93 -4.02 -4.75 -13.86
N GLY A 94 -4.73 -4.06 -12.95
CA GLY A 94 -5.74 -3.05 -13.28
C GLY A 94 -5.14 -1.88 -14.08
N TYR A 95 -3.98 -1.37 -13.67
CA TYR A 95 -3.26 -0.34 -14.42
C TYR A 95 -2.80 -0.83 -15.79
N SER A 96 -2.23 -2.03 -15.88
CA SER A 96 -1.77 -2.60 -17.15
C SER A 96 -2.93 -2.85 -18.12
N SER A 97 -4.07 -3.33 -17.61
CA SER A 97 -5.28 -3.54 -18.39
C SER A 97 -5.85 -2.21 -18.90
N PHE A 98 -5.94 -1.20 -18.03
CA PHE A 98 -6.38 0.14 -18.42
C PHE A 98 -5.45 0.77 -19.46
N LEU A 99 -4.13 0.62 -19.31
CA LEU A 99 -3.12 1.07 -20.28
C LEU A 99 -3.37 0.45 -21.67
N HIS A 100 -3.64 -0.85 -21.72
CA HIS A 100 -3.94 -1.55 -22.97
C HIS A 100 -5.30 -1.14 -23.59
N GLU A 101 -6.28 -0.74 -22.77
CA GLU A 101 -7.56 -0.23 -23.28
C GLU A 101 -7.47 1.21 -23.80
N VAL A 102 -6.82 2.11 -23.04
CA VAL A 102 -6.73 3.53 -23.40
C VAL A 102 -5.86 3.76 -24.65
N THR A 103 -4.88 2.89 -24.89
CA THR A 103 -4.04 2.92 -26.12
C THR A 103 -4.83 2.61 -27.39
N LYS A 104 -6.00 1.97 -27.30
CA LYS A 104 -6.85 1.65 -28.45
C LYS A 104 -7.68 2.83 -28.97
N ARG A 105 -7.52 4.04 -28.38
CA ARG A 105 -7.99 5.41 -28.78
C ARG A 105 -9.44 5.61 -29.27
N SER A 106 -10.26 4.56 -29.36
CA SER A 106 -11.58 4.54 -30.01
C SER A 106 -12.74 4.39 -29.04
N LYS A 107 -12.47 4.33 -27.72
CA LYS A 107 -13.49 4.11 -26.69
C LYS A 107 -13.31 5.09 -25.54
N LYS A 108 -14.44 5.56 -25.00
CA LYS A 108 -14.47 6.24 -23.71
C LYS A 108 -14.54 5.18 -22.61
N THR A 109 -13.69 5.32 -21.60
CA THR A 109 -13.67 4.42 -20.44
C THR A 109 -14.18 5.18 -19.22
N PHE A 110 -15.14 4.59 -18.51
CA PHE A 110 -15.68 5.11 -17.27
C PHE A 110 -15.33 4.16 -16.13
N LEU A 111 -14.76 4.71 -15.06
CA LEU A 111 -14.52 4.00 -13.82
C LEU A 111 -15.70 4.24 -12.87
N VAL A 112 -16.48 3.19 -12.64
CA VAL A 112 -17.60 3.20 -11.70
C VAL A 112 -17.15 2.52 -10.42
N LYS A 113 -17.35 3.21 -9.29
CA LYS A 113 -17.01 2.72 -7.96
C LYS A 113 -18.26 2.73 -7.10
N SER A 114 -18.47 1.65 -6.36
CA SER A 114 -19.51 1.55 -5.32
C SER A 114 -18.86 0.96 -4.08
N ASN A 115 -18.67 1.79 -3.06
CA ASN A 115 -18.01 1.44 -1.82
C ASN A 115 -19.02 1.26 -0.70
N CYS A 116 -18.75 0.32 0.20
CA CYS A 116 -19.58 0.03 1.37
C CYS A 116 -18.70 0.03 2.64
N VAL A 117 -18.62 1.17 3.32
CA VAL A 117 -17.79 1.30 4.53
C VAL A 117 -18.61 0.90 5.75
N LYS A 118 -18.12 -0.09 6.52
CA LYS A 118 -18.74 -0.54 7.78
C LYS A 118 -17.96 -0.13 9.02
N TYR A 119 -16.64 -0.02 8.89
CA TYR A 119 -15.73 0.36 9.95
C TYR A 119 -14.69 1.30 9.37
N THR A 120 -14.32 2.32 10.14
CA THR A 120 -13.12 3.10 9.92
C THR A 120 -12.19 2.85 11.10
N ILE A 121 -10.92 2.55 10.82
CA ILE A 121 -9.92 2.27 11.83
C ILE A 121 -8.82 3.31 11.68
N GLY A 122 -8.33 3.83 12.80
CA GLY A 122 -7.19 4.74 12.80
C GLY A 122 -6.18 4.43 13.88
N LEU A 123 -4.91 4.50 13.48
CA LEU A 123 -3.74 4.38 14.32
C LEU A 123 -3.03 5.75 14.32
N PRO A 124 -3.03 6.48 15.44
CA PRO A 124 -2.31 7.75 15.49
C PRO A 124 -0.80 7.56 15.22
N PRO A 125 -0.20 8.34 14.30
CA PRO A 125 1.19 8.13 13.86
C PRO A 125 2.25 8.56 14.88
N TYR A 126 1.85 9.34 15.89
CA TYR A 126 2.74 9.81 16.96
C TYR A 126 2.86 8.84 18.13
N ILE A 127 2.08 7.75 18.13
CA ILE A 127 2.18 6.69 19.14
C ILE A 127 3.34 5.76 18.75
N PRO A 128 4.25 5.43 19.68
CA PRO A 128 5.34 4.49 19.42
C PRO A 128 4.80 3.06 19.42
N TRP A 129 4.14 2.67 18.34
CA TRP A 129 3.59 1.33 18.17
C TRP A 129 4.67 0.26 18.22
N ASP A 130 4.42 -0.78 19.02
CA ASP A 130 5.28 -1.95 19.03
C ASP A 130 5.28 -2.65 17.68
N LYS A 131 6.46 -3.08 17.24
CA LYS A 131 6.65 -3.75 15.95
C LYS A 131 6.82 -5.25 16.15
N THR A 132 6.36 -6.03 15.19
CA THR A 132 6.53 -7.48 15.19
C THR A 132 8.02 -7.86 15.23
N THR A 133 8.35 -8.97 15.89
CA THR A 133 9.72 -9.51 15.94
C THR A 133 10.25 -9.77 14.52
N ALA A 134 9.40 -10.30 13.64
CA ALA A 134 9.76 -10.54 12.24
C ALA A 134 10.19 -9.24 11.54
N TYR A 135 9.43 -8.15 11.69
CA TYR A 135 9.79 -6.86 11.09
C TYR A 135 11.10 -6.31 11.68
N LYS A 136 11.27 -6.36 13.01
CA LYS A 136 12.51 -5.92 13.68
C LYS A 136 13.73 -6.68 13.15
N ASN A 137 13.64 -8.00 13.01
CA ASN A 137 14.71 -8.84 12.46
C ASN A 137 14.99 -8.50 11.00
N ALA A 138 13.95 -8.39 10.17
CA ALA A 138 14.10 -8.04 8.76
C ALA A 138 14.77 -6.67 8.56
N VAL A 139 14.47 -5.69 9.41
CA VAL A 139 15.17 -4.39 9.39
C VAL A 139 16.64 -4.53 9.79
N ASN A 140 16.95 -5.33 10.80
CA ASN A 140 18.33 -5.54 11.26
C ASN A 140 19.20 -6.27 10.23
N GLU A 141 18.60 -7.07 9.35
CA GLU A 141 19.27 -7.77 8.25
C GLU A 141 19.53 -6.87 7.03
N LEU A 142 18.97 -5.66 6.98
CA LEU A 142 19.17 -4.75 5.86
C LEU A 142 20.57 -4.16 5.86
N PRO A 143 21.24 -4.09 4.69
CA PRO A 143 22.49 -3.35 4.55
C PRO A 143 22.29 -1.87 4.91
N ALA A 144 23.19 -1.31 5.72
CA ALA A 144 23.11 0.10 6.14
C ALA A 144 23.22 1.09 4.96
N VAL A 145 23.86 0.69 3.87
CA VAL A 145 24.04 1.48 2.65
C VAL A 145 23.38 0.74 1.49
N PHE A 146 22.50 1.44 0.75
CA PHE A 146 21.92 0.95 -0.48
C PHE A 146 22.79 1.33 -1.67
N THR A 147 23.38 0.36 -2.35
CA THR A 147 24.34 0.62 -3.45
C THR A 147 23.69 0.70 -4.83
N GLY A 148 22.39 0.40 -4.95
CA GLY A 148 21.70 0.35 -6.25
C GLY A 148 21.48 1.71 -6.93
N LEU A 149 21.76 2.83 -6.24
CA LEU A 149 21.70 4.20 -6.79
C LEU A 149 23.08 4.80 -7.09
N ASP A 150 24.16 4.08 -6.76
CA ASP A 150 25.50 4.59 -6.97
C ASP A 150 25.80 4.69 -8.48
N LYS A 151 26.53 5.73 -8.89
CA LYS A 151 26.92 5.90 -10.30
C LYS A 151 27.72 4.72 -10.84
N GLU A 152 28.48 4.07 -9.97
CA GLU A 152 29.32 2.91 -10.24
C GLU A 152 28.66 1.60 -9.77
N SER A 153 27.34 1.63 -9.50
CA SER A 153 26.63 0.44 -9.05
C SER A 153 26.74 -0.68 -10.09
N GLU A 154 27.13 -1.87 -9.63
CA GLU A 154 27.11 -3.06 -10.47
C GLU A 154 25.69 -3.64 -10.62
N CYS A 155 24.72 -3.13 -9.85
CA CYS A 155 23.31 -3.54 -9.89
C CYS A 155 22.35 -2.34 -10.03
N PRO A 156 22.39 -1.62 -11.15
CA PRO A 156 21.37 -0.65 -11.49
C PRO A 156 20.01 -1.34 -11.77
N SER A 157 18.95 -0.54 -11.89
CA SER A 157 17.57 -1.04 -11.96
C SER A 157 17.29 -1.97 -13.15
N ASP A 158 17.90 -1.72 -14.30
CA ASP A 158 17.80 -2.54 -15.51
C ASP A 158 18.47 -3.90 -15.32
N VAL A 159 19.71 -3.92 -14.80
CA VAL A 159 20.45 -5.16 -14.48
C VAL A 159 19.69 -6.01 -13.45
N TYR A 160 19.10 -5.36 -12.43
CA TYR A 160 18.31 -6.06 -11.43
C TYR A 160 17.04 -6.71 -12.01
N GLU A 161 16.32 -6.02 -12.91
CA GLU A 161 15.10 -6.57 -13.50
C GLU A 161 15.40 -7.72 -14.48
N GLU A 162 16.54 -7.71 -15.17
CA GLU A 162 16.99 -8.82 -16.00
C GLU A 162 17.31 -10.09 -15.19
N ASN A 163 18.04 -9.95 -14.08
CA ASN A 163 18.34 -11.10 -13.21
C ASN A 163 18.49 -10.72 -11.73
N LYS A 164 17.41 -10.95 -10.98
CA LYS A 164 17.28 -10.66 -9.54
C LYS A 164 18.17 -11.50 -8.63
N THR A 165 18.77 -12.56 -9.16
CA THR A 165 19.60 -13.53 -8.40
C THR A 165 21.09 -13.36 -8.63
N LYS A 166 21.49 -12.39 -9.45
CA LYS A 166 22.91 -12.13 -9.76
C LYS A 166 23.66 -11.73 -8.48
N SER A 167 24.86 -12.27 -8.28
CA SER A 167 25.62 -12.07 -7.03
C SER A 167 25.96 -10.59 -6.77
N ASN A 168 26.24 -9.82 -7.82
CA ASN A 168 26.50 -8.38 -7.73
C ASN A 168 25.27 -7.55 -7.32
N CYS A 169 24.09 -8.17 -7.27
CA CYS A 169 22.85 -7.55 -6.82
C CYS A 169 22.49 -7.90 -5.36
N GLU A 170 23.31 -8.64 -4.62
CA GLU A 170 22.96 -9.13 -3.28
C GLU A 170 22.47 -8.02 -2.33
N ASN A 171 23.17 -6.88 -2.29
CA ASN A 171 22.77 -5.70 -1.51
C ASN A 171 21.36 -5.22 -1.89
N VAL A 172 21.11 -5.02 -3.18
CA VAL A 172 19.82 -4.56 -3.72
C VAL A 172 18.73 -5.60 -3.45
N SER A 173 19.03 -6.88 -3.62
CA SER A 173 18.10 -7.99 -3.42
C SER A 173 17.58 -8.08 -1.98
N LEU A 174 18.40 -7.79 -0.96
CA LEU A 174 17.95 -7.74 0.44
C LEU A 174 16.88 -6.66 0.65
N TRP A 175 17.13 -5.45 0.14
CA TRP A 175 16.15 -4.35 0.17
C TRP A 175 14.88 -4.69 -0.61
N MET A 176 15.02 -5.30 -1.79
CA MET A 176 13.86 -5.66 -2.61
C MET A 176 13.01 -6.76 -1.96
N LYS A 177 13.63 -7.76 -1.32
CA LYS A 177 12.92 -8.77 -0.52
C LYS A 177 12.16 -8.13 0.64
N PHE A 178 12.78 -7.18 1.34
CA PHE A 178 12.11 -6.44 2.41
C PHE A 178 10.86 -5.70 1.91
N PHE A 179 10.97 -4.96 0.81
CA PHE A 179 9.83 -4.25 0.23
C PHE A 179 8.76 -5.18 -0.36
N ASP A 180 9.14 -6.38 -0.80
CA ASP A 180 8.16 -7.36 -1.27
C ASP A 180 7.30 -7.89 -0.12
N ILE A 181 7.89 -8.11 1.06
CA ILE A 181 7.21 -8.61 2.26
C ILE A 181 6.42 -7.52 2.98
N TYR A 182 7.03 -6.36 3.23
CA TYR A 182 6.48 -5.31 4.09
C TYR A 182 5.92 -4.10 3.34
N GLY A 183 6.17 -4.01 2.04
CA GLY A 183 5.77 -2.85 1.24
C GLY A 183 6.63 -1.63 1.50
N THR A 184 6.22 -0.51 0.92
CA THR A 184 6.94 0.77 1.00
C THR A 184 6.27 1.78 1.93
N HIS A 185 5.04 1.51 2.37
CA HIS A 185 4.22 2.42 3.17
C HIS A 185 3.46 1.66 4.25
N ILE A 186 3.08 2.38 5.30
CA ILE A 186 2.25 1.86 6.41
C ILE A 186 0.90 2.57 6.39
N ILE A 187 -0.15 1.82 6.69
CA ILE A 187 -1.53 2.31 6.71
C ILE A 187 -1.86 2.74 8.13
N TYR A 188 -2.07 4.05 8.31
CA TYR A 188 -2.48 4.64 9.59
C TYR A 188 -3.99 4.87 9.69
N LYS A 189 -4.72 4.82 8.58
CA LYS A 189 -6.17 4.95 8.54
C LYS A 189 -6.73 4.18 7.36
N ILE A 190 -7.79 3.42 7.60
CA ILE A 190 -8.57 2.67 6.61
C ILE A 190 -10.06 2.83 6.88
#